data_AF-A0A9E3D477-F1
#
_entry.id   AF-A0A9E3D477-F1
#
_cell.length_a   1.000
_cell.length_b   1.000
_cell.length_c   1.000
_cell.angle_alpha   90.00
_cell.angle_beta   90.00
_cell.angle_gamma   90.00
#
_symmetry.space_group_name_H-M   'P 1'
#
loop_
_entity.id
_entity.type
_entity.pdbx_description
1 polymer ?
#
loop_
_entity_poly.entity_id
_entity_poly.type
_entity_poly.pdbx_seq_one_letter_code
_entity_poly.pdbx_strand_id
1 'polypeptide(L)'
;MTVAGGAAITATVSNGPGNPGDWLGVYAVGSLNGPGNPASWKWLSTDDARNSVPPAPGVTAGTVHLVVPATAGQYEVRFFVNDTFNVIAKSAAITATVAAPPPPPAPAAVITVTPNTPQVPDTASVGSVVATYTVTMSDGSPFVGTIGFGPPNFDAGGIFALTGSQTSGNIIVNPSGPGVGPNISTVTDHITLIATQP
;
A
#
# COMPACT_ATOMS: atom_id res chain seq x y z
N MET A 1 25.99 3.85 -10.43
CA MET A 1 24.63 3.87 -11.02
C MET A 1 23.60 3.64 -9.92
N THR A 2 22.34 4.05 -10.11
CA THR A 2 21.26 3.82 -9.13
C THR A 2 20.15 2.99 -9.76
N VAL A 3 19.71 1.94 -9.07
CA VAL A 3 18.65 1.04 -9.54
C VAL A 3 17.71 0.65 -8.40
N ALA A 4 16.49 0.23 -8.73
CA ALA A 4 15.62 -0.39 -7.75
C ALA A 4 16.23 -1.70 -7.23
N GLY A 5 16.12 -1.95 -5.93
CA GLY A 5 16.49 -3.24 -5.37
C GLY A 5 15.70 -4.36 -6.06
N GLY A 6 16.36 -5.48 -6.37
CA GLY A 6 15.77 -6.57 -7.15
C GLY A 6 15.81 -6.36 -8.67
N ALA A 7 16.30 -5.21 -9.16
CA ALA A 7 16.44 -4.99 -10.60
C ALA A 7 17.50 -5.89 -11.22
N ALA A 8 17.23 -6.35 -12.44
CA ALA A 8 18.24 -7.00 -13.28
C ALA A 8 19.21 -5.96 -13.85
N ILE A 9 20.49 -6.30 -13.85
CA ILE A 9 21.58 -5.53 -14.44
C ILE A 9 22.32 -6.41 -15.45
N THR A 10 22.88 -5.77 -16.47
CA THR A 10 23.71 -6.43 -17.49
C THR A 10 25.18 -6.18 -17.16
N ALA A 11 25.96 -7.26 -17.05
CA ALA A 11 27.40 -7.20 -16.88
C ALA A 11 28.09 -7.80 -18.11
N THR A 12 29.03 -7.06 -18.71
CA THR A 12 29.77 -7.48 -19.89
C THR A 12 31.24 -7.65 -19.52
N VAL A 13 31.82 -8.78 -19.94
CA VAL A 13 33.25 -9.08 -19.81
C VAL A 13 33.86 -9.13 -21.20
N SER A 14 35.05 -8.56 -21.32
CA SER A 14 35.93 -8.70 -22.49
C SER A 14 37.31 -9.14 -22.01
N ASN A 15 38.01 -9.93 -22.84
CA ASN A 15 39.38 -10.39 -22.60
C ASN A 15 39.60 -11.10 -21.24
N GLY A 16 38.60 -11.85 -20.78
CA GLY A 16 38.69 -12.73 -19.63
C GLY A 16 39.54 -14.00 -19.89
N PRO A 17 39.85 -14.77 -18.84
CA PRO A 17 40.77 -15.91 -18.92
C PRO A 17 40.32 -17.06 -19.83
N GLY A 18 39.01 -17.23 -20.04
CA GLY A 18 38.48 -18.27 -20.92
C GLY A 18 38.32 -19.62 -20.24
N ASN A 19 38.31 -19.69 -18.91
CA ASN A 19 38.04 -20.93 -18.22
C ASN A 19 36.52 -21.21 -18.20
N PRO A 20 36.10 -22.48 -18.29
CA PRO A 20 34.71 -22.87 -18.07
C PRO A 20 34.15 -22.29 -16.75
N GLY A 21 34.97 -22.32 -15.70
CA GLY A 21 34.63 -21.86 -14.36
C GLY A 21 34.74 -20.34 -14.14
N ASP A 22 34.91 -19.51 -15.15
CA ASP A 22 34.91 -18.05 -14.91
C ASP A 22 33.48 -17.58 -14.55
N TRP A 23 33.30 -16.77 -13.51
CA TRP A 23 31.96 -16.38 -13.03
C TRP A 23 31.90 -14.95 -12.50
N LEU A 24 30.70 -14.36 -12.53
CA LEU A 24 30.42 -13.06 -11.97
C LEU A 24 29.44 -13.17 -10.80
N GLY A 25 29.64 -12.35 -9.78
CA GLY A 25 28.73 -12.27 -8.63
C GLY A 25 28.48 -10.83 -8.17
N VAL A 26 27.28 -10.58 -7.65
CA VAL A 26 26.91 -9.31 -7.02
C VAL A 26 27.19 -9.37 -5.52
N TYR A 27 28.04 -8.47 -5.05
CA TYR A 27 28.47 -8.37 -3.65
C TYR A 27 28.20 -6.98 -3.09
N ALA A 28 27.96 -6.89 -1.77
CA ALA A 28 28.00 -5.60 -1.10
C ALA A 28 29.43 -5.01 -1.17
N VAL A 29 29.54 -3.70 -1.36
CA VAL A 29 30.84 -3.03 -1.38
C VAL A 29 31.52 -3.24 -0.02
N GLY A 30 32.77 -3.69 -0.04
CA GLY A 30 33.56 -3.98 1.16
C GLY A 30 33.33 -5.35 1.80
N SER A 31 32.38 -6.16 1.32
CA SER A 31 32.19 -7.51 1.86
C SER A 31 33.34 -8.45 1.50
N LEU A 32 33.57 -9.46 2.34
CA LEU A 32 34.54 -10.54 2.08
C LEU A 32 34.11 -11.39 0.87
N ASN A 33 35.09 -11.98 0.20
CA ASN A 33 34.86 -13.04 -0.79
C ASN A 33 34.81 -14.38 -0.05
N GLY A 34 33.86 -15.26 -0.36
CA GLY A 34 33.85 -16.60 0.21
C GLY A 34 32.53 -17.35 0.06
N PRO A 35 32.50 -18.63 0.46
CA PRO A 35 31.28 -19.42 0.50
C PRO A 35 30.28 -18.82 1.50
N GLY A 36 29.04 -18.61 1.08
CA GLY A 36 28.05 -17.75 1.77
C GLY A 36 27.16 -16.94 0.81
N ASN A 37 27.49 -17.04 -0.48
CA ASN A 37 26.82 -16.59 -1.70
C ASN A 37 26.76 -15.09 -1.97
N PRO A 38 27.19 -14.65 -3.17
CA PRO A 38 26.71 -13.39 -3.72
C PRO A 38 25.20 -13.43 -3.85
N ALA A 39 24.57 -12.26 -3.75
CA ALA A 39 23.12 -12.18 -3.86
C ALA A 39 22.59 -12.58 -5.25
N SER A 40 23.45 -12.56 -6.25
CA SER A 40 23.22 -13.12 -7.59
C SER A 40 24.55 -13.50 -8.21
N TRP A 41 24.61 -14.62 -8.92
CA TRP A 41 25.79 -15.01 -9.69
C TRP A 41 25.42 -15.77 -10.97
N LYS A 42 26.38 -15.80 -11.90
CA LYS A 42 26.31 -16.49 -13.19
C LYS A 42 27.71 -16.92 -13.63
N TRP A 43 27.81 -18.07 -14.30
CA TRP A 43 29.00 -18.42 -15.09
C TRP A 43 29.11 -17.43 -16.26
N LEU A 44 30.32 -17.02 -16.63
CA LEU A 44 30.50 -16.18 -17.81
C LEU A 44 30.12 -16.92 -19.10
N SER A 45 30.37 -18.24 -19.13
CA SER A 45 30.03 -19.12 -20.26
C SER A 45 28.53 -19.35 -20.42
N THR A 46 27.74 -19.15 -19.36
CA THR A 46 26.28 -19.25 -19.44
C THR A 46 25.59 -18.22 -18.58
N ASP A 47 24.71 -17.47 -19.22
CA ASP A 47 23.77 -16.57 -18.57
C ASP A 47 22.60 -17.30 -17.85
N ASP A 48 22.86 -18.50 -17.32
CA ASP A 48 21.93 -19.24 -16.46
C ASP A 48 22.64 -19.60 -15.13
N ALA A 49 21.91 -19.49 -14.01
CA ALA A 49 22.43 -19.81 -12.67
C ALA A 49 22.27 -21.29 -12.30
N ARG A 50 21.86 -22.15 -13.23
CA ARG A 50 21.26 -23.45 -12.90
C ARG A 50 22.19 -24.65 -12.79
N ASN A 51 23.51 -24.48 -12.77
CA ASN A 51 24.37 -25.66 -12.66
C ASN A 51 25.59 -25.42 -11.76
N SER A 52 25.80 -26.32 -10.80
CA SER A 52 27.01 -26.35 -9.96
C SER A 52 28.27 -26.72 -10.77
N VAL A 53 28.10 -27.23 -12.00
CA VAL A 53 29.19 -27.55 -12.90
C VAL A 53 29.26 -26.48 -14.00
N PRO A 54 30.40 -25.78 -14.13
CA PRO A 54 30.59 -24.78 -15.17
C PRO A 54 30.50 -25.40 -16.58
N PRO A 55 29.75 -24.79 -17.50
CA PRO A 55 29.65 -25.26 -18.88
C PRO A 55 30.98 -25.10 -19.63
N ALA A 56 31.33 -26.11 -20.44
CA ALA A 56 32.50 -26.11 -21.31
C ALA A 56 32.08 -26.02 -22.79
N PRO A 57 32.83 -25.33 -23.65
CA PRO A 57 34.10 -24.63 -23.37
C PRO A 57 33.91 -23.32 -22.61
N GLY A 58 34.97 -22.83 -21.97
CA GLY A 58 34.99 -21.49 -21.40
C GLY A 58 35.02 -20.40 -22.47
N VAL A 59 34.68 -19.17 -22.07
CA VAL A 59 34.64 -18.01 -22.98
C VAL A 59 35.46 -16.86 -22.41
N THR A 60 36.15 -16.13 -23.29
CA THR A 60 36.96 -14.96 -22.91
C THR A 60 36.15 -13.66 -22.91
N ALA A 61 34.93 -13.69 -23.46
CA ALA A 61 34.03 -12.55 -23.46
C ALA A 61 32.59 -13.04 -23.39
N GLY A 62 31.72 -12.25 -22.78
CA GLY A 62 30.33 -12.62 -22.60
C GLY A 62 29.55 -11.55 -21.86
N THR A 63 28.24 -11.71 -21.90
CA THR A 63 27.29 -10.85 -21.19
C THR A 63 26.44 -11.72 -20.29
N VAL A 64 26.30 -11.33 -19.03
CA VAL A 64 25.45 -12.01 -18.05
C VAL A 64 24.47 -11.02 -17.42
N HIS A 65 23.28 -11.51 -17.09
CA HIS A 65 22.25 -10.80 -16.37
C HIS A 65 22.26 -11.21 -14.90
N LEU A 66 22.53 -10.23 -14.04
CA LEU A 66 22.61 -10.39 -12.60
C LEU A 66 21.49 -9.61 -11.94
N VAL A 67 21.09 -10.01 -10.74
CA VAL A 67 20.06 -9.30 -9.96
C VAL A 67 20.71 -8.57 -8.80
N VAL A 68 20.44 -7.27 -8.69
CA VAL A 68 20.86 -6.46 -7.53
C VAL A 68 19.98 -6.82 -6.34
N PRO A 69 20.50 -6.86 -5.10
CA PRO A 69 19.69 -7.23 -3.93
C PRO A 69 18.47 -6.31 -3.75
N ALA A 70 17.38 -6.88 -3.24
CA ALA A 70 16.19 -6.10 -2.87
C ALA A 70 16.46 -5.14 -1.70
N THR A 71 17.52 -5.37 -0.93
CA THR A 71 17.93 -4.54 0.20
C THR A 71 18.70 -3.31 -0.27
N ALA A 72 18.31 -2.14 0.21
CA ALA A 72 19.03 -0.90 -0.10
C ALA A 72 20.50 -0.96 0.36
N GLY A 73 21.40 -0.41 -0.43
CA GLY A 73 22.84 -0.43 -0.14
C GLY A 73 23.72 -0.22 -1.37
N GLN A 74 25.03 -0.25 -1.14
CA GLN A 74 26.03 -0.20 -2.20
C GLN A 74 26.51 -1.60 -2.57
N TYR A 75 26.42 -1.93 -3.85
CA TYR A 75 26.83 -3.22 -4.41
C TYR A 75 27.81 -3.05 -5.56
N GLU A 76 28.54 -4.11 -5.88
CA GLU A 76 29.46 -4.18 -7.01
C GLU A 76 29.40 -5.57 -7.65
N VAL A 77 29.64 -5.65 -8.95
CA VAL A 77 29.85 -6.91 -9.65
C VAL A 77 31.33 -7.26 -9.55
N ARG A 78 31.62 -8.48 -9.14
CA ARG A 78 32.98 -9.02 -9.04
C ARG A 78 33.13 -10.16 -10.05
N PHE A 79 34.24 -10.17 -10.78
CA PHE A 79 34.61 -11.23 -11.72
C PHE A 79 35.66 -12.14 -11.10
N PHE A 80 35.38 -13.44 -11.12
CA PHE A 80 36.16 -14.48 -10.48
C PHE A 80 36.66 -15.49 -11.50
N VAL A 81 37.86 -16.00 -11.26
CA VAL A 81 38.53 -16.94 -12.16
C VAL A 81 38.28 -18.39 -11.76
N ASN A 82 37.96 -19.24 -12.73
CA ASN A 82 37.99 -20.71 -12.66
C ASN A 82 37.45 -21.35 -11.35
N ASP A 83 36.22 -21.01 -10.98
CA ASP A 83 35.50 -21.53 -9.81
C ASP A 83 36.27 -21.30 -8.49
N THR A 84 36.96 -20.16 -8.41
CA THR A 84 37.61 -19.70 -7.19
C THR A 84 36.96 -18.43 -6.67
N PHE A 85 37.31 -18.02 -5.45
CA PHE A 85 36.96 -16.70 -4.90
C PHE A 85 38.04 -15.63 -5.14
N ASN A 86 38.96 -15.87 -6.08
CA ASN A 86 39.96 -14.89 -6.49
C ASN A 86 39.36 -13.88 -7.47
N VAL A 87 39.25 -12.62 -7.05
CA VAL A 87 38.67 -11.53 -7.84
C VAL A 87 39.73 -10.98 -8.79
N ILE A 88 39.41 -10.94 -10.08
CA ILE A 88 40.29 -10.39 -11.12
C ILE A 88 39.78 -9.06 -11.69
N ALA A 89 38.50 -8.72 -11.48
CA ALA A 89 37.95 -7.40 -11.80
C ALA A 89 36.73 -7.06 -10.93
N LYS A 90 36.47 -5.75 -10.80
CA LYS A 90 35.29 -5.20 -10.11
C LYS A 90 34.63 -4.11 -10.94
N SER A 91 33.31 -4.00 -10.89
CA SER A 91 32.57 -2.87 -11.46
C SER A 91 32.67 -1.62 -10.59
N ALA A 92 32.19 -0.48 -11.12
CA ALA A 92 31.83 0.66 -10.29
C ALA A 92 30.67 0.32 -9.34
N ALA A 93 30.49 1.14 -8.30
CA ALA A 93 29.44 0.93 -7.31
C ALA A 93 28.02 1.16 -7.87
N ILE A 94 27.11 0.34 -7.38
CA ILE A 94 25.69 0.26 -7.73
C ILE A 94 24.91 0.59 -6.46
N THR A 95 24.15 1.66 -6.49
CA THR A 95 23.26 2.07 -5.40
C THR A 95 21.91 1.40 -5.60
N ALA A 96 21.57 0.43 -4.75
CA ALA A 96 20.24 -0.15 -4.70
C ALA A 96 19.34 0.69 -3.81
N THR A 97 18.15 1.03 -4.30
CA THR A 97 17.13 1.77 -3.55
C THR A 97 15.89 0.91 -3.34
N VAL A 98 15.27 1.00 -2.16
CA VAL A 98 13.93 0.46 -1.93
C VAL A 98 12.90 1.55 -2.20
N ALA A 99 11.76 1.17 -2.78
CA ALA A 99 10.62 2.08 -2.88
C ALA A 99 10.17 2.48 -1.46
N ALA A 100 9.76 3.74 -1.30
CA ALA A 100 9.08 4.15 -0.07
C ALA A 100 7.78 3.33 0.08
N PRO A 101 7.37 2.99 1.32
CA PRO A 101 6.05 2.44 1.55
C PRO A 101 4.97 3.37 0.96
N PRO A 102 3.85 2.84 0.46
CA PRO A 102 2.73 3.68 0.09
C PRO A 102 2.25 4.47 1.31
N PRO A 103 1.75 5.71 1.12
CA PRO A 103 1.18 6.47 2.23
C PRO A 103 -0.01 5.71 2.84
N PRO A 104 -0.26 5.85 4.16
CA PRO A 104 -1.44 5.27 4.79
C PRO A 104 -2.74 5.75 4.12
N PRO A 105 -3.83 4.96 4.14
CA PRO A 105 -5.15 5.42 3.72
C PRO A 105 -5.59 6.67 4.49
N ALA A 106 -6.31 7.57 3.83
CA ALA A 106 -6.88 8.74 4.49
C ALA A 106 -7.91 8.31 5.56
N PRO A 107 -7.97 8.99 6.72
CA PRO A 107 -8.99 8.72 7.74
C PRO A 107 -10.41 8.86 7.18
N ALA A 108 -11.28 7.90 7.50
CA ALA A 108 -12.68 7.91 7.09
C ALA A 108 -13.60 8.38 8.23
N ALA A 109 -14.61 9.18 7.93
CA ALA A 109 -15.65 9.53 8.89
C ALA A 109 -16.64 8.36 9.06
N VAL A 110 -16.93 8.02 10.31
CA VAL A 110 -17.87 6.96 10.71
C VAL A 110 -19.03 7.61 11.44
N ILE A 111 -20.25 7.38 10.94
CA ILE A 111 -21.49 7.86 11.55
C ILE A 111 -22.14 6.69 12.27
N THR A 112 -22.45 6.88 13.55
CA THR A 112 -23.24 5.92 14.34
C THR A 112 -24.57 6.56 14.69
N VAL A 113 -25.68 5.86 14.45
CA VAL A 113 -27.03 6.29 14.80
C VAL A 113 -27.63 5.31 15.81
N THR A 114 -28.14 5.83 16.92
CA THR A 114 -28.69 5.01 18.01
C THR A 114 -30.06 5.52 18.46
N PRO A 115 -31.13 4.70 18.36
CA PRO A 115 -31.18 3.42 17.66
C PRO A 115 -31.17 3.61 16.13
N ASN A 116 -30.76 2.58 15.35
CA ASN A 116 -30.74 2.64 13.89
C ASN A 116 -32.11 2.37 13.23
N THR A 117 -33.04 1.76 13.96
CA THR A 117 -34.45 1.56 13.58
C THR A 117 -35.38 2.03 14.72
N PRO A 118 -35.44 3.34 15.01
CA PRO A 118 -36.33 3.87 16.03
C PRO A 118 -37.79 3.59 15.70
N GLN A 119 -38.62 3.46 16.74
CA GLN A 119 -40.08 3.43 16.60
C GLN A 119 -40.64 4.76 17.10
N VAL A 120 -41.29 5.50 16.21
CA VAL A 120 -41.85 6.82 16.51
C VAL A 120 -43.37 6.73 16.43
N PRO A 121 -44.11 7.05 17.49
CA PRO A 121 -45.57 7.11 17.44
C PRO A 121 -46.05 8.14 16.41
N ASP A 122 -47.18 7.87 15.74
CA ASP A 122 -47.87 8.79 14.83
C ASP A 122 -48.32 10.10 15.53
N THR A 123 -48.48 10.05 16.85
CA THR A 123 -48.78 11.18 17.73
C THR A 123 -47.55 11.99 18.14
N ALA A 124 -46.34 11.62 17.69
CA ALA A 124 -45.12 12.34 18.05
C ALA A 124 -45.20 13.79 17.54
N SER A 125 -45.03 14.73 18.48
CA SER A 125 -45.00 16.15 18.15
C SER A 125 -43.75 16.50 17.35
N VAL A 126 -43.83 17.52 16.49
CA VAL A 126 -42.65 18.10 15.87
C VAL A 126 -41.64 18.53 16.94
N GLY A 127 -40.35 18.32 16.69
CA GLY A 127 -39.28 18.49 17.68
C GLY A 127 -38.98 17.27 18.54
N SER A 128 -39.79 16.20 18.48
CA SER A 128 -39.52 14.97 19.23
C SER A 128 -38.23 14.30 18.79
N VAL A 129 -37.43 13.81 19.75
CA VAL A 129 -36.20 13.06 19.47
C VAL A 129 -36.53 11.66 18.97
N VAL A 130 -35.94 11.30 17.84
CA VAL A 130 -36.12 10.02 17.14
C VAL A 130 -34.92 9.11 17.39
N ALA A 131 -33.71 9.65 17.25
CA ALA A 131 -32.46 8.95 17.51
C ALA A 131 -31.36 9.94 17.85
N THR A 132 -30.21 9.42 18.27
CA THR A 132 -28.96 10.19 18.43
C THR A 132 -27.99 9.81 17.33
N TYR A 133 -27.11 10.74 16.95
CA TYR A 133 -26.00 10.46 16.05
C TYR A 133 -24.67 10.89 16.67
N THR A 134 -23.61 10.19 16.30
CA THR A 134 -22.21 10.57 16.59
C THR A 134 -21.36 10.38 15.34
N VAL A 135 -20.38 11.27 15.13
CA VAL A 135 -19.41 11.19 14.05
C VAL A 135 -18.00 11.09 14.62
N THR A 136 -17.27 10.04 14.24
CA THR A 136 -15.89 9.79 14.66
C THR A 136 -15.01 9.49 13.46
N MET A 137 -13.75 9.90 13.48
CA MET A 137 -12.78 9.45 12.47
C MET A 137 -12.28 8.05 12.81
N SER A 138 -12.02 7.24 11.78
CA SER A 138 -11.53 5.85 11.91
C SER A 138 -10.19 5.74 12.65
N ASP A 139 -9.41 6.81 12.66
CA ASP A 139 -8.10 6.91 13.34
C ASP A 139 -8.18 7.61 14.71
N GLY A 140 -9.38 8.00 15.16
CA GLY A 140 -9.60 8.72 16.41
C GLY A 140 -9.25 10.22 16.36
N SER A 141 -8.83 10.76 15.22
CA SER A 141 -8.61 12.18 15.04
C SER A 141 -9.92 12.98 15.16
N PRO A 142 -9.87 14.29 15.50
CA PRO A 142 -11.07 15.10 15.59
C PRO A 142 -11.73 15.27 14.22
N PHE A 143 -13.05 15.07 14.16
CA PHE A 143 -13.83 15.40 12.98
C PHE A 143 -14.04 16.92 12.89
N VAL A 144 -13.62 17.52 11.78
CA VAL A 144 -13.74 18.97 11.51
C VAL A 144 -14.63 19.29 10.31
N GLY A 145 -15.25 18.25 9.74
CA GLY A 145 -16.15 18.34 8.61
C GLY A 145 -17.58 18.69 8.98
N THR A 146 -18.49 18.55 8.01
CA THR A 146 -19.93 18.77 8.16
C THR A 146 -20.71 17.47 8.18
N ILE A 147 -21.82 17.44 8.91
CA ILE A 147 -22.82 16.37 8.92
C ILE A 147 -24.10 16.90 8.28
N GLY A 148 -24.77 16.09 7.48
CA GLY A 148 -26.04 16.44 6.86
C GLY A 148 -26.78 15.24 6.30
N PHE A 149 -27.91 15.52 5.65
CA PHE A 149 -28.66 14.51 4.91
C PHE A 149 -28.17 14.42 3.47
N GLY A 150 -28.09 13.19 2.94
CA GLY A 150 -27.58 12.92 1.60
C GLY A 150 -28.38 11.84 0.87
N PRO A 151 -28.03 11.55 -0.40
CA PRO A 151 -28.70 10.53 -1.17
C PRO A 151 -28.47 9.11 -0.59
N PRO A 152 -29.37 8.15 -0.86
CA PRO A 152 -30.55 8.29 -1.71
C PRO A 152 -31.79 8.81 -0.96
N ASN A 153 -31.85 8.68 0.36
CA ASN A 153 -33.09 8.88 1.12
C ASN A 153 -33.21 10.27 1.78
N PHE A 154 -32.11 11.03 1.86
CA PHE A 154 -32.05 12.35 2.49
C PHE A 154 -32.72 12.37 3.87
N ASP A 155 -33.63 13.33 4.11
CA ASP A 155 -34.36 13.58 5.35
C ASP A 155 -35.81 13.05 5.32
N ALA A 156 -36.07 12.07 4.44
CA ALA A 156 -37.40 11.54 4.15
C ALA A 156 -38.41 12.61 3.72
N GLY A 157 -38.00 13.54 2.86
CA GLY A 157 -38.89 14.59 2.34
C GLY A 157 -39.18 15.68 3.36
N GLY A 158 -38.21 16.00 4.21
CA GLY A 158 -38.33 17.04 5.24
C GLY A 158 -38.99 16.59 6.54
N ILE A 159 -39.31 15.30 6.71
CA ILE A 159 -39.91 14.76 7.95
C ILE A 159 -38.92 14.85 9.11
N PHE A 160 -37.62 14.65 8.85
CA PHE A 160 -36.59 14.63 9.88
C PHE A 160 -35.64 15.81 9.79
N ALA A 161 -35.09 16.22 10.94
CA ALA A 161 -34.06 17.24 11.03
C ALA A 161 -32.93 16.79 11.95
N LEU A 162 -31.74 17.37 11.76
CA LEU A 162 -30.62 17.22 12.68
C LEU A 162 -30.56 18.41 13.63
N THR A 163 -30.25 18.14 14.89
CA THR A 163 -29.88 19.17 15.88
C THR A 163 -28.59 18.75 16.58
N GLY A 164 -27.87 19.71 17.17
CA GLY A 164 -26.61 19.45 17.86
C GLY A 164 -25.38 19.94 17.09
N SER A 165 -24.25 19.31 17.36
CA SER A 165 -22.93 19.63 16.78
C SER A 165 -22.64 18.74 15.57
N GLN A 166 -21.63 19.10 14.78
CA GLN A 166 -21.12 18.30 13.67
C GLN A 166 -20.63 16.90 14.08
N THR A 167 -20.31 16.70 15.36
CA THR A 167 -19.81 15.42 15.91
C THR A 167 -20.83 14.63 16.70
N SER A 168 -21.91 15.26 17.17
CA SER A 168 -22.90 14.59 18.01
C SER A 168 -24.18 15.40 18.13
N GLY A 169 -25.32 14.72 18.10
CA GLY A 169 -26.60 15.38 18.27
C GLY A 169 -27.79 14.44 18.14
N ASN A 170 -28.96 15.03 17.88
CA ASN A 170 -30.22 14.32 17.78
C ASN A 170 -30.77 14.40 16.36
N ILE A 171 -31.33 13.29 15.91
CA ILE A 171 -32.28 13.22 14.81
C ILE A 171 -33.66 13.45 15.43
N ILE A 172 -34.40 14.43 14.91
CA ILE A 172 -35.70 14.82 15.45
C ILE A 172 -36.76 14.83 14.36
N VAL A 173 -38.03 14.76 14.74
CA VAL A 173 -39.13 15.16 13.85
C VAL A 173 -38.97 16.65 13.55
N ASN A 174 -38.88 17.02 12.27
CA ASN A 174 -38.54 18.36 11.84
C ASN A 174 -39.56 19.40 12.39
N PRO A 175 -39.12 20.38 13.21
CA PRO A 175 -39.98 21.44 13.76
C PRO A 175 -40.74 22.27 12.73
N SER A 176 -40.18 22.39 11.51
CA SER A 176 -40.78 23.12 10.39
C SER A 176 -41.26 22.19 9.28
N GLY A 177 -41.22 20.88 9.51
CA GLY A 177 -41.60 19.86 8.53
C GLY A 177 -43.07 19.46 8.63
N PRO A 178 -43.48 18.47 7.81
CA PRO A 178 -44.86 17.98 7.78
C PRO A 178 -45.25 17.16 9.03
N GLY A 179 -44.29 16.81 9.88
CA GLY A 179 -44.48 15.85 10.98
C GLY A 179 -44.56 14.40 10.46
N VAL A 180 -44.75 13.45 11.38
CA VAL A 180 -44.86 12.00 11.03
C VAL A 180 -46.27 11.61 10.57
N GLY A 181 -47.27 12.45 10.85
CA GLY A 181 -48.67 12.31 10.41
C GLY A 181 -49.42 11.13 11.05
N PRO A 182 -50.76 11.09 10.94
CA PRO A 182 -51.55 9.93 11.36
C PRO A 182 -51.36 8.79 10.35
N ASN A 183 -50.62 7.75 10.74
CA ASN A 183 -50.44 6.55 9.93
C ASN A 183 -51.36 5.44 10.44
N ILE A 184 -52.27 4.96 9.58
CA ILE A 184 -53.18 3.85 9.91
C ILE A 184 -52.51 2.47 9.95
N SER A 185 -51.23 2.40 9.57
CA SER A 185 -50.37 1.20 9.55
C SER A 185 -48.92 1.58 9.83
N THR A 186 -48.06 0.61 10.15
CA THR A 186 -46.61 0.85 10.27
C THR A 186 -46.03 1.26 8.92
N VAL A 187 -45.40 2.44 8.86
CA VAL A 187 -44.63 2.93 7.72
C VAL A 187 -43.15 2.96 8.13
N THR A 188 -42.26 2.58 7.21
CA THR A 188 -40.81 2.69 7.42
C THR A 188 -40.27 3.81 6.53
N ASP A 189 -39.83 4.89 7.15
CA ASP A 189 -39.09 5.95 6.47
C ASP A 189 -37.59 5.65 6.54
N HIS A 190 -36.92 5.79 5.41
CA HIS A 190 -35.47 5.73 5.35
C HIS A 190 -34.88 7.14 5.33
N ILE A 191 -33.77 7.33 6.04
CA ILE A 191 -32.94 8.53 5.95
C ILE A 191 -31.51 8.15 5.62
N THR A 192 -30.72 9.10 5.13
CA THR A 192 -29.30 8.87 4.89
C THR A 192 -28.49 10.07 5.38
N LEU A 193 -27.56 9.80 6.29
CA LEU A 193 -26.61 10.79 6.81
C LEU A 193 -25.30 10.70 6.03
N ILE A 194 -24.70 11.86 5.77
CA ILE A 194 -23.38 12.00 5.15
C ILE A 194 -22.51 12.93 5.98
N ALA A 195 -21.28 12.50 6.21
CA ALA A 195 -20.24 13.26 6.90
C ALA A 195 -19.11 13.56 5.90
N THR A 196 -18.81 14.84 5.68
CA THR A 196 -17.85 15.28 4.66
C THR A 196 -16.70 16.03 5.32
N GLN A 197 -15.48 15.56 5.13
CA GLN A 197 -14.25 16.26 5.52
C GLN A 197 -13.83 17.28 4.43
N PRO A 198 -13.27 18.44 4.80
CA PRO A 198 -12.70 19.42 3.86
C PRO A 198 -11.44 18.91 3.14
#